data_AF-R7UIB9-F1
#
_entry.id   AF-R7UIB9-F1
#
_cell.length_a   1.000
_cell.length_b   1.000
_cell.length_c   1.000
_cell.angle_alpha   90.00
_cell.angle_beta   90.00
_cell.angle_gamma   90.00
#
_symmetry.space_group_name_H-M   'P 1'
#
loop_
_entity.id
_entity.type
_entity.pdbx_description
1 polymer ?
#
loop_
_entity_poly.entity_id
_entity_poly.type
_entity_poly.pdbx_seq_one_letter_code
_entity_poly.pdbx_strand_id
1 'polypeptide(L)' 'VSFSYLRFRVKVYTPTPIRCFKCQHFGHVAAKCSKSVRCSRCGEAHATADCRADAGPKC' A
#
# COMPACT_ATOMS: atom_id res chain seq x y z
N VAL A 1 2.23 43.37 23.81
CA VAL A 1 2.32 41.93 23.49
C VAL A 1 2.70 41.81 22.02
N SER A 2 3.93 41.39 21.71
CA SER A 2 4.42 41.27 20.33
C SER A 2 4.28 39.82 19.86
N PHE A 3 3.35 39.56 18.95
CA PHE A 3 3.22 38.26 18.30
C PHE A 3 4.22 38.20 17.13
N SER A 4 5.32 37.48 17.33
CA SER A 4 6.31 37.23 16.28
C SER A 4 5.75 36.21 15.27
N TYR A 5 5.59 36.63 14.02
CA TYR A 5 5.10 35.77 12.94
C TYR A 5 6.22 34.85 12.43
N LEU A 6 6.11 33.54 12.71
CA LEU A 6 7.00 32.52 12.16
C LEU A 6 6.46 32.02 10.82
N ARG A 7 7.33 31.94 9.81
CA ARG A 7 6.97 31.52 8.45
C ARG A 7 7.78 30.28 8.07
N PHE A 8 7.10 29.14 7.91
CA PHE A 8 7.73 27.86 7.53
C PHE A 8 7.46 27.53 6.06
N ARG A 9 8.47 27.00 5.37
CA ARG A 9 8.29 26.40 4.04
C ARG A 9 7.70 25.01 4.21
N VAL A 10 6.42 24.85 3.90
CA VAL A 10 5.72 23.56 3.98
C VAL A 10 5.85 22.82 2.66
N LYS A 11 6.03 21.49 2.72
CA LYS A 11 5.90 20.62 1.55
C LYS A 11 4.44 20.19 1.41
N VAL A 12 3.95 20.11 0.18
CA VAL A 12 2.60 19.59 -0.10
C VAL A 12 2.55 18.12 0.33
N TYR A 13 1.47 17.75 1.03
CA TYR A 13 1.24 16.36 1.42
C TYR A 13 0.75 15.56 0.22
N THR A 14 1.56 14.61 -0.24
CA THR A 14 1.18 13.63 -1.25
C THR A 14 0.90 12.31 -0.56
N PRO A 15 -0.37 11.89 -0.41
CA PRO A 15 -0.69 10.62 0.25
C PRO A 15 -0.16 9.45 -0.57
N THR A 16 0.41 8.45 0.11
CA THR A 16 0.74 7.19 -0.55
C THR A 16 -0.53 6.51 -1.04
N PRO A 17 -0.53 5.95 -2.26
CA PRO A 17 -1.71 5.27 -2.79
C PRO A 17 -2.11 4.11 -1.89
N ILE A 18 -3.40 4.05 -1.56
CA ILE A 18 -3.94 2.99 -0.70
C ILE A 18 -3.86 1.67 -1.45
N ARG A 19 -3.06 0.74 -0.95
CA ARG A 19 -2.93 -0.62 -1.45
C ARG A 19 -3.57 -1.61 -0.49
N CYS A 20 -4.44 -2.47 -1.01
CA CYS A 20 -5.05 -3.54 -0.25
C CYS A 20 -4.07 -4.71 -0.08
N PHE A 21 -3.61 -4.99 1.14
CA PHE A 21 -2.70 -6.12 1.41
C PHE A 21 -3.33 -7.51 1.25
N LYS A 22 -4.66 -7.59 1.09
CA LYS A 22 -5.36 -8.85 0.81
C LYS A 22 -5.30 -9.21 -0.68
N CYS A 23 -5.67 -8.28 -1.56
CA CYS A 23 -5.82 -8.55 -2.99
C CYS A 23 -4.81 -7.82 -3.89
N GLN A 24 -3.95 -6.97 -3.30
CA GLN A 24 -2.95 -6.13 -3.96
C GLN A 24 -3.49 -5.05 -4.92
N HIS A 25 -4.82 -4.84 -4.96
CA HIS A 25 -5.43 -3.74 -5.73
C HIS A 25 -5.39 -2.41 -4.96
N PHE A 26 -5.41 -1.31 -5.71
CA PHE A 26 -5.46 0.04 -5.15
C PHE A 26 -6.89 0.50 -4.85
N GLY A 27 -7.02 1.49 -3.95
CA GLY A 27 -8.28 2.19 -3.67
C GLY A 27 -9.09 1.67 -2.48
N HIS A 28 -8.63 0.63 -1.78
CA HIS A 28 -9.26 0.14 -0.56
C HIS A 28 -8.27 -0.55 0.38
N VAL A 29 -8.65 -0.68 1.65
CA VAL A 29 -7.90 -1.43 2.68
C VAL A 29 -8.43 -2.85 2.82
N ALA A 30 -7.64 -3.73 3.42
CA ALA A 30 -8.00 -5.15 3.61
C ALA A 30 -9.35 -5.35 4.33
N ALA A 31 -9.70 -4.46 5.26
CA ALA A 31 -10.97 -4.51 5.98
C ALA A 31 -12.21 -4.35 5.08
N LYS A 32 -12.09 -3.65 3.95
CA LYS A 32 -13.17 -3.44 2.97
C LYS A 32 -13.03 -4.33 1.72
N CYS A 33 -12.15 -5.34 1.77
CA CYS A 33 -11.83 -6.15 0.61
C CYS A 33 -12.72 -7.40 0.50
N SER A 34 -13.52 -7.46 -0.57
CA SER A 34 -14.34 -8.63 -0.93
C SER A 34 -13.61 -9.68 -1.77
N LYS A 35 -12.40 -9.38 -2.26
CA LYS A 35 -11.62 -10.27 -3.13
C LYS A 35 -10.88 -11.35 -2.32
N SER A 36 -10.47 -12.42 -3.01
CA SER A 36 -9.60 -13.46 -2.47
C SER A 36 -8.20 -12.95 -2.15
N VAL A 37 -7.48 -13.69 -1.29
CA VAL A 37 -6.08 -13.40 -0.96
C VAL A 37 -5.22 -13.62 -2.20
N ARG A 38 -4.33 -12.66 -2.49
CA ARG A 38 -3.32 -12.77 -3.54
C ARG A 38 -1.93 -12.62 -2.97
N CYS A 39 -1.00 -13.39 -3.52
CA CYS A 39 0.39 -13.34 -3.13
C CYS A 39 1.03 -12.02 -3.53
N SER A 40 1.75 -11.39 -2.60
CA SER A 40 2.43 -10.11 -2.85
C SER A 40 3.65 -10.25 -3.77
N ARG A 41 4.15 -11.47 -3.97
CA ARG A 41 5.34 -11.77 -4.80
C ARG A 41 4.99 -12.12 -6.24
N CYS A 42 3.96 -12.95 -6.45
CA CYS A 42 3.64 -13.50 -7.76
C CYS A 42 2.22 -13.19 -8.26
N GLY A 43 1.36 -12.55 -7.45
CA GLY A 43 0.01 -12.13 -7.85
C GLY A 43 -1.04 -13.24 -7.90
N GLU A 44 -0.64 -14.49 -7.68
CA GLU A 44 -1.51 -15.67 -7.71
C GLU A 44 -2.40 -15.82 -6.46
N ALA A 45 -3.44 -16.65 -6.55
CA ALA A 45 -4.43 -16.88 -5.50
C ALA A 45 -3.92 -17.79 -4.35
N HIS A 46 -2.91 -17.33 -3.60
CA HIS A 46 -2.41 -17.98 -2.40
C HIS A 46 -1.83 -16.94 -1.41
N ALA A 47 -1.63 -17.36 -0.15
CA ALA A 47 -0.96 -16.53 0.85
C ALA A 47 0.55 -16.42 0.53
N THR A 48 1.18 -15.30 0.88
CA THR A 48 2.61 -15.10 0.56
C THR A 48 3.53 -16.14 1.23
N ALA A 49 3.06 -16.76 2.33
CA ALA A 49 3.77 -17.86 3.00
C ALA A 49 3.83 -19.15 2.17
N ASP A 50 2.79 -19.44 1.38
CA ASP A 50 2.70 -20.64 0.54
C ASP A 50 3.30 -20.43 -0.86
N CYS A 51 3.98 -19.31 -1.06
CA CYS A 51 4.52 -18.92 -2.36
C CYS A 51 5.74 -19.74 -2.72
N ARG A 52 5.54 -20.77 -3.55
CA ARG A 52 6.60 -21.60 -4.15
C ARG A 52 7.25 -20.98 -5.39
N ALA A 53 7.01 -19.70 -5.67
CA ALA A 53 7.67 -19.03 -6.78
C ALA A 53 9.15 -18.79 -6.43
N ASP A 54 10.05 -19.54 -7.07
CA ASP A 54 11.51 -19.38 -6.97
C ASP A 54 12.03 -18.18 -7.77
N ALA A 55 11.17 -17.56 -8.57
CA ALA A 55 11.50 -16.41 -9.41
C ALA A 55 11.08 -15.11 -8.71
N GLY A 56 11.93 -14.09 -8.84
CA GLY A 56 11.71 -12.75 -8.33
C GLY A 56 10.37 -12.12 -8.75
N PRO A 57 10.05 -10.90 -8.28
CA PRO A 57 8.77 -10.27 -8.54
C PRO A 57 8.46 -10.30 -10.04
N LYS A 58 7.37 -10.97 -10.42
CA LYS A 58 6.86 -10.95 -11.80
C LYS A 58 6.41 -9.51 -12.07
N CYS A 59 7.26 -8.75 -12.76
CA CYS A 59 6.96 -7.41 -13.23
C CYS A 59 6.01 -7.47 -14.42
#